data_AF-A0A924VQU3-F1
#
_entry.id   AF-A0A924VQU3-F1
#
_cell.length_a   1.000
_cell.length_b   1.000
_cell.length_c   1.000
_cell.angle_alpha   90.00
_cell.angle_beta   90.00
_cell.angle_gamma   90.00
#
_symmetry.space_group_name_H-M   'P 1'
#
loop_
_entity.id
_entity.type
_entity.pdbx_description
1 polymer ?
#
loop_
_entity_poly.entity_id
_entity_poly.type
_entity_poly.pdbx_seq_one_letter_code
_entity_poly.pdbx_strand_id
1 'polypeptide(L)'
;MLKKSNLRVSAVACLAVAGLAFGAFSASADPAAGTYKALNGVGSDTIQDVVNGLATAIPSIGSYDATGTTTTIKTTAGGNTFNRPNGSGAGQQALSASANNTGTRTYPATGGVDITGQVDFARSSSAPSSTFPGTDLTFVPFARDAVSYAVNSASDFPRDLLVGSAAQDALSPAPFTLRNIYRCAVTSFPNAAGDPITIRPLLPQSGSGTRNFWLATLGLTESQVTGCASDLGGSIQEHDGSKIKGAGDIVPFSVAQYLSQSNYKTLPTAVDERRGVIDLGMIGGTKPILITANGNELNTTFPINRLVFNVVQTSRLGEAGIASAFVGSTSSVCSNAAIIRQYGFGTIGTLCGNTTTYKQGFRY
;
A
#
# COMPACT_ATOMS: atom_id res chain seq x y z
N MET A 1 -59.32 -15.02 23.60
CA MET A 1 -58.41 -16.19 23.69
C MET A 1 -57.00 -15.75 23.35
N LEU A 2 -56.23 -15.28 24.34
CA LEU A 2 -54.81 -14.96 24.20
C LEU A 2 -53.99 -16.20 24.59
N LYS A 3 -53.18 -16.72 23.65
CA LYS A 3 -52.26 -17.83 23.91
C LYS A 3 -51.00 -17.30 24.61
N LYS A 4 -50.75 -17.83 25.81
CA LYS A 4 -49.48 -17.76 26.53
C LYS A 4 -48.42 -18.60 25.80
N SER A 5 -47.23 -18.05 25.63
CA SER A 5 -46.00 -18.83 25.44
C SER A 5 -44.93 -18.31 26.39
N ASN A 6 -44.52 -19.19 27.30
CA ASN A 6 -43.50 -18.96 28.32
C ASN A 6 -42.08 -19.23 27.77
N LEU A 7 -41.09 -18.61 28.42
CA LEU A 7 -39.68 -19.06 28.57
C LEU A 7 -38.80 -18.94 27.31
N ARG A 8 -37.56 -18.42 27.33
CA ARG A 8 -36.50 -18.48 28.36
C ARG A 8 -35.60 -17.24 28.27
N VAL A 9 -35.36 -16.58 29.41
CA VAL A 9 -34.30 -15.59 29.59
C VAL A 9 -33.04 -16.36 30.00
N SER A 10 -32.05 -16.43 29.12
CA SER A 10 -30.72 -16.93 29.45
C SER A 10 -29.83 -15.75 29.80
N ALA A 11 -29.51 -15.61 31.09
CA ALA A 11 -28.50 -14.71 31.59
C ALA A 11 -27.12 -15.18 31.11
N VAL A 12 -26.39 -14.33 30.39
CA VAL A 12 -24.97 -14.53 30.11
C VAL A 12 -24.19 -13.56 30.99
N ALA A 13 -23.30 -14.15 31.79
CA ALA A 13 -22.50 -13.49 32.81
C ALA A 13 -21.57 -12.43 32.21
N CYS A 14 -21.55 -11.26 32.84
CA CYS A 14 -20.56 -10.22 32.60
C CYS A 14 -19.18 -10.71 33.10
N LEU A 15 -18.31 -11.09 32.17
CA LEU A 15 -16.87 -11.13 32.42
C LEU A 15 -16.32 -9.71 32.29
N ALA A 16 -16.00 -9.11 33.43
CA ALA A 16 -15.22 -7.89 33.50
C ALA A 16 -13.81 -8.16 32.96
N VAL A 17 -13.53 -7.74 31.72
CA VAL A 17 -12.18 -7.64 31.21
C VAL A 17 -11.62 -6.30 31.67
N ALA A 18 -10.55 -6.37 32.45
CA ALA A 18 -9.80 -5.21 32.93
C ALA A 18 -9.46 -4.28 31.76
N GLY A 19 -9.92 -3.03 31.85
CA GLY A 19 -9.59 -1.98 30.91
C GLY A 19 -8.10 -1.67 30.97
N LEU A 20 -7.35 -2.13 29.97
CA LEU A 20 -6.09 -1.50 29.60
C LEU A 20 -6.43 -0.09 29.15
N ALA A 21 -6.04 0.90 29.95
CA ALA A 21 -6.07 2.30 29.58
C ALA A 21 -5.12 2.49 28.37
N PHE A 22 -5.67 2.41 27.16
CA PHE A 22 -5.00 2.95 25.99
C PHE A 22 -5.03 4.47 26.12
N GLY A 23 -3.94 5.04 26.67
CA GLY A 23 -3.65 6.45 26.50
C GLY A 23 -3.67 6.75 25.01
N ALA A 24 -4.53 7.68 24.61
CA ALA A 24 -4.65 8.14 23.22
C ALA A 24 -3.36 8.87 22.82
N PHE A 25 -2.35 8.12 22.41
CA PHE A 25 -1.30 8.68 21.58
C PHE A 25 -1.88 8.77 20.17
N SER A 26 -2.18 9.98 19.73
CA SER A 26 -2.23 10.24 18.29
C SER A 26 -0.82 9.98 17.77
N ALA A 27 -0.55 8.76 17.35
CA ALA A 27 0.65 8.48 16.57
C ALA A 27 0.50 9.27 15.27
N SER A 28 1.31 10.32 15.21
CA SER A 28 1.44 11.25 14.11
C SER A 28 2.07 10.53 12.91
N ALA A 29 1.69 10.99 11.72
CA ALA A 29 2.26 10.66 10.42
C ALA A 29 3.80 10.65 10.37
N ASP A 30 4.44 11.39 11.27
CA ASP A 30 5.88 11.45 11.48
C ASP A 30 6.20 11.27 12.98
N PRO A 31 7.41 10.77 13.34
CA PRO A 31 7.94 10.93 14.69
C PRO A 31 7.79 12.38 15.18
N ALA A 32 7.52 12.55 16.48
CA ALA A 32 7.29 13.87 17.05
C ALA A 32 8.44 14.83 16.72
N ALA A 33 8.13 16.09 16.41
CA ALA A 33 9.13 17.06 15.99
C ALA A 33 10.31 17.14 16.98
N GLY A 34 11.54 17.08 16.44
CA GLY A 34 12.76 17.06 17.26
C GLY A 34 13.10 15.71 17.88
N THR A 35 12.27 14.68 17.70
CA THR A 35 12.57 13.29 18.09
C THR A 35 12.95 12.48 16.86
N TYR A 36 13.97 11.65 16.99
CA TYR A 36 14.49 10.82 15.90
C TYR A 36 14.60 9.39 16.39
N LYS A 37 14.23 8.43 15.53
CA LYS A 37 14.30 7.00 15.86
C LYS A 37 15.65 6.44 15.45
N ALA A 38 15.96 5.23 15.94
CA ALA A 38 17.22 4.57 15.60
C ALA A 38 17.28 4.16 14.12
N LEU A 39 16.13 3.80 13.55
CA LEU A 39 15.96 3.48 12.14
C LEU A 39 14.82 4.32 11.57
N ASN A 40 15.10 5.20 10.62
CA ASN A 40 14.09 6.10 10.05
C ASN A 40 13.74 5.67 8.62
N GLY A 41 12.44 5.54 8.36
CA GLY A 41 11.92 5.07 7.08
C GLY A 41 10.93 6.00 6.40
N VAL A 42 10.92 5.94 5.07
CA VAL A 42 10.21 6.83 4.14
C VAL A 42 9.67 6.05 2.94
N GLY A 43 8.85 6.68 2.07
CA GLY A 43 8.51 6.12 0.76
C GLY A 43 7.04 5.79 0.59
N SER A 44 6.72 4.52 0.37
CA SER A 44 5.36 4.08 -0.01
C SER A 44 4.29 4.54 0.99
N ASP A 45 3.27 5.22 0.47
CA ASP A 45 2.04 5.59 1.15
C ASP A 45 1.13 4.38 1.37
N THR A 46 1.11 3.43 0.43
CA THR A 46 0.33 2.19 0.52
C THR A 46 0.58 1.43 1.82
N ILE A 47 1.82 1.45 2.32
CA ILE A 47 2.19 0.72 3.54
C ILE A 47 2.63 1.65 4.68
N GLN A 48 2.43 2.97 4.57
CA GLN A 48 2.84 3.88 5.64
C GLN A 48 2.06 3.59 6.93
N ASP A 49 0.75 3.39 6.84
CA ASP A 49 -0.11 3.23 8.01
C ASP A 49 0.24 1.97 8.81
N VAL A 50 0.45 0.84 8.14
CA VAL A 50 0.85 -0.41 8.82
C VAL A 50 2.22 -0.27 9.46
N VAL A 51 3.15 0.47 8.85
CA VAL A 51 4.47 0.71 9.44
C VAL A 51 4.40 1.73 10.58
N ASN A 52 3.47 2.69 10.55
CA ASN A 52 3.16 3.56 11.68
C ASN A 52 2.62 2.74 12.85
N GLY A 53 1.69 1.81 12.59
CA GLY A 53 1.22 0.83 13.57
C GLY A 53 2.34 -0.04 14.13
N LEU A 54 3.24 -0.55 13.29
CA LEU A 54 4.40 -1.30 13.74
C LEU A 54 5.34 -0.46 14.61
N ALA A 55 5.51 0.83 14.30
CA ALA A 55 6.35 1.74 15.08
C ALA A 55 5.82 1.98 16.50
N THR A 56 4.52 1.76 16.78
CA THR A 56 4.00 1.79 18.16
C THR A 56 4.45 0.59 18.99
N ALA A 57 4.72 -0.55 18.34
CA ALA A 57 5.19 -1.78 18.99
C ALA A 57 6.70 -1.98 18.90
N ILE A 58 7.37 -1.26 17.98
CA ILE A 58 8.80 -1.37 17.70
C ILE A 58 9.42 0.02 17.87
N PRO A 59 9.79 0.42 19.10
CA PRO A 59 10.20 1.80 19.38
C PRO A 59 11.45 2.27 18.64
N SER A 60 12.25 1.35 18.10
CA SER A 60 13.47 1.60 17.35
C SER A 60 13.23 2.10 15.92
N ILE A 61 12.04 1.86 15.34
CA ILE A 61 11.71 2.32 13.99
C ILE A 61 10.88 3.60 14.03
N GLY A 62 11.18 4.51 13.11
CA GLY A 62 10.41 5.69 12.79
C GLY A 62 9.89 5.60 11.37
N SER A 63 8.63 5.94 11.18
CA SER A 63 7.99 5.97 9.88
C SER A 63 7.54 7.39 9.61
N TYR A 64 8.14 8.03 8.61
CA TYR A 64 7.75 9.34 8.12
C TYR A 64 6.84 9.14 6.93
N ASP A 65 5.63 9.66 6.99
CA ASP A 65 4.61 9.45 5.98
C ASP A 65 4.99 10.03 4.63
N ALA A 66 4.38 9.49 3.58
CA ALA A 66 4.60 9.92 2.20
C ALA A 66 3.96 11.28 1.90
N THR A 67 2.96 11.65 2.71
CA THR A 67 2.26 12.93 2.67
C THR A 67 2.17 13.51 4.09
N GLY A 68 1.92 14.81 4.21
CA GLY A 68 1.82 15.47 5.50
C GLY A 68 1.58 16.97 5.32
N THR A 69 1.48 17.69 6.44
CA THR A 69 1.28 19.15 6.42
C THR A 69 2.47 19.91 5.84
N THR A 70 3.67 19.31 5.90
CA THR A 70 4.90 19.84 5.30
C THR A 70 5.34 18.99 4.12
N THR A 71 5.86 19.67 3.09
CA THR A 71 6.47 19.03 1.91
C THR A 71 7.88 18.49 2.17
N THR A 72 8.48 18.84 3.31
CA THR A 72 9.82 18.44 3.71
C THR A 72 9.84 17.77 5.08
N ILE A 73 10.85 16.93 5.30
CA ILE A 73 11.11 16.20 6.54
C ILE A 73 12.58 16.32 6.96
N LYS A 74 12.84 16.02 8.22
CA LYS A 74 14.19 15.82 8.77
C LYS A 74 14.15 14.57 9.62
N THR A 75 14.96 13.58 9.26
CA THR A 75 14.88 12.22 9.83
C THR A 75 15.94 11.93 10.88
N THR A 76 17.00 12.75 10.95
CA THR A 76 18.11 12.59 11.89
C THR A 76 18.51 13.92 12.52
N ALA A 77 18.93 13.88 13.79
CA ALA A 77 19.49 15.04 14.49
C ALA A 77 20.72 15.58 13.73
N GLY A 78 20.79 16.91 13.53
CA GLY A 78 21.88 17.53 12.76
C GLY A 78 21.84 17.29 11.24
N GLY A 79 20.97 16.40 10.73
CA GLY A 79 20.82 16.13 9.30
C GLY A 79 20.17 17.27 8.52
N ASN A 80 20.35 17.26 7.20
CA ASN A 80 19.70 18.19 6.28
C ASN A 80 18.20 17.90 6.17
N THR A 81 17.38 18.95 6.06
CA THR A 81 15.98 18.84 5.65
C THR A 81 15.88 18.53 4.16
N PHE A 82 14.99 17.62 3.77
CA PHE A 82 14.80 17.22 2.37
C PHE A 82 13.32 16.99 2.05
N ASN A 83 12.99 16.92 0.75
CA ASN A 83 11.62 16.69 0.30
C ASN A 83 11.11 15.34 0.81
N ARG A 84 9.83 15.28 1.19
CA ARG A 84 9.19 14.05 1.64
C ARG A 84 9.15 13.01 0.51
N PRO A 85 9.71 11.80 0.68
CA PRO A 85 9.62 10.76 -0.35
C PRO A 85 8.21 10.22 -0.46
N ASN A 86 7.51 10.56 -1.55
CA ASN A 86 6.15 10.11 -1.83
C ASN A 86 6.17 8.93 -2.82
N GLY A 87 5.89 7.72 -2.32
CA GLY A 87 5.80 6.50 -3.11
C GLY A 87 7.03 5.60 -3.02
N SER A 88 6.86 4.34 -3.48
CA SER A 88 7.90 3.30 -3.36
C SER A 88 9.20 3.69 -4.09
N GLY A 89 9.09 4.25 -5.31
CA GLY A 89 10.25 4.68 -6.08
C GLY A 89 11.03 5.82 -5.42
N ALA A 90 10.31 6.82 -4.90
CA ALA A 90 10.91 7.94 -4.17
C ALA A 90 11.61 7.47 -2.90
N GLY A 91 11.00 6.56 -2.13
CA GLY A 91 11.61 5.97 -0.95
C GLY A 91 12.89 5.20 -1.26
N GLN A 92 12.88 4.36 -2.29
CA GLN A 92 14.07 3.62 -2.73
C GLN A 92 15.19 4.56 -3.20
N GLN A 93 14.86 5.66 -3.88
CA GLN A 93 15.84 6.67 -4.29
C GLN A 93 16.41 7.40 -3.06
N ALA A 94 15.56 7.77 -2.09
CA ALA A 94 16.01 8.41 -0.85
C ALA A 94 16.94 7.49 -0.03
N LEU A 95 16.62 6.20 0.07
CA LEU A 95 17.51 5.21 0.70
C LEU A 95 18.84 5.07 -0.08
N SER A 96 18.79 5.06 -1.41
CA SER A 96 19.99 5.00 -2.26
C SER A 96 20.88 6.24 -2.08
N ALA A 97 20.25 7.42 -1.96
CA ALA A 97 20.92 8.68 -1.68
C ALA A 97 21.46 8.75 -0.25
N SER A 98 20.78 8.16 0.73
CA SER A 98 21.28 8.06 2.11
C SER A 98 22.49 7.15 2.23
N ALA A 99 22.57 6.09 1.44
CA ALA A 99 23.74 5.22 1.42
C ALA A 99 25.01 5.92 0.89
N ASN A 100 24.84 6.87 -0.04
CA ASN A 100 25.85 7.72 -0.70
C ASN A 100 27.31 7.23 -0.76
N ASN A 101 27.54 5.93 -1.03
CA ASN A 101 28.89 5.34 -0.95
C ASN A 101 29.90 5.93 -1.96
N THR A 102 29.44 6.72 -2.93
CA THR A 102 30.25 7.41 -3.94
C THR A 102 30.37 8.92 -3.70
N GLY A 103 29.65 9.49 -2.72
CA GLY A 103 29.60 10.93 -2.47
C GLY A 103 28.83 11.75 -3.52
N THR A 104 28.17 11.11 -4.49
CA THR A 104 27.53 11.75 -5.65
C THR A 104 26.00 11.69 -5.65
N ARG A 105 25.39 10.97 -4.70
CA ARG A 105 23.95 10.78 -4.65
C ARG A 105 23.28 11.81 -3.75
N THR A 106 22.23 12.42 -4.25
CA THR A 106 21.43 13.43 -3.55
C THR A 106 19.95 13.08 -3.67
N TYR A 107 19.11 13.66 -2.80
CA TYR A 107 17.67 13.47 -2.87
C TYR A 107 16.91 14.81 -2.95
N PRO A 108 15.96 14.96 -3.89
CA PRO A 108 15.75 14.12 -5.07
C PRO A 108 17.00 14.01 -5.96
N ALA A 109 17.09 13.00 -6.82
CA ALA A 109 18.26 12.87 -7.70
C ALA A 109 18.47 14.12 -8.56
N THR A 110 19.75 14.45 -8.83
CA THR A 110 20.19 15.60 -9.65
C THR A 110 19.69 16.94 -9.12
N GLY A 111 20.53 17.65 -8.36
CA GLY A 111 20.21 18.96 -7.79
C GLY A 111 19.44 18.89 -6.47
N GLY A 112 19.32 17.70 -5.87
CA GLY A 112 18.79 17.54 -4.52
C GLY A 112 19.82 17.81 -3.42
N VAL A 113 19.44 17.42 -2.23
CA VAL A 113 20.22 17.62 -1.00
C VAL A 113 20.99 16.35 -0.67
N ASP A 114 22.20 16.49 -0.12
CA ASP A 114 22.92 15.36 0.46
C ASP A 114 22.19 14.89 1.73
N ILE A 115 21.72 13.65 1.70
CA ILE A 115 21.01 13.01 2.80
C ILE A 115 21.75 11.79 3.35
N THR A 116 23.08 11.74 3.19
CA THR A 116 23.93 10.64 3.66
C THR A 116 23.63 10.30 5.12
N GLY A 117 23.30 9.03 5.38
CA GLY A 117 23.03 8.50 6.72
C GLY A 117 21.70 8.97 7.35
N GLN A 118 20.80 9.59 6.59
CA GLN A 118 19.53 10.10 7.13
C GLN A 118 18.34 9.15 6.96
N VAL A 119 18.39 8.21 6.02
CA VAL A 119 17.34 7.20 5.77
C VAL A 119 17.92 5.81 5.94
N ASP A 120 17.29 4.99 6.79
CA ASP A 120 17.75 3.64 7.13
C ASP A 120 16.99 2.54 6.39
N PHE A 121 15.72 2.78 6.09
CA PHE A 121 14.92 1.86 5.29
C PHE A 121 13.92 2.62 4.40
N ALA A 122 13.49 1.99 3.32
CA ALA A 122 12.41 2.48 2.49
C ALA A 122 11.21 1.53 2.56
N ARG A 123 10.02 2.10 2.60
CA ARG A 123 8.77 1.36 2.44
C ARG A 123 8.48 1.15 0.95
N SER A 124 8.24 -0.09 0.54
CA SER A 124 7.94 -0.43 -0.85
C SER A 124 6.73 -1.36 -0.98
N SER A 125 5.72 -0.92 -1.71
CA SER A 125 4.60 -1.74 -2.17
C SER A 125 4.84 -2.37 -3.55
N SER A 126 6.07 -2.28 -4.09
CA SER A 126 6.48 -2.96 -5.31
C SER A 126 7.69 -3.87 -5.06
N ALA A 127 7.78 -4.94 -5.86
CA ALA A 127 8.97 -5.79 -5.94
C ALA A 127 10.18 -5.01 -6.52
N PRO A 128 11.40 -5.59 -6.45
CA PRO A 128 12.56 -5.09 -7.16
C PRO A 128 12.30 -4.78 -8.63
N SER A 129 12.86 -3.68 -9.12
CA SER A 129 12.74 -3.25 -10.51
C SER A 129 13.90 -3.78 -11.35
N SER A 130 13.60 -4.48 -12.45
CA SER A 130 14.63 -4.99 -13.38
C SER A 130 15.45 -3.89 -14.06
N THR A 131 14.93 -2.65 -14.11
CA THR A 131 15.67 -1.46 -14.58
C THR A 131 16.88 -1.12 -13.72
N PHE A 132 16.92 -1.57 -12.45
CA PHE A 132 18.03 -1.34 -11.53
C PHE A 132 18.66 -2.69 -11.16
N PRO A 133 19.38 -3.35 -12.09
CA PRO A 133 20.02 -4.63 -11.80
C PRO A 133 21.10 -4.46 -10.74
N GLY A 134 21.22 -5.42 -9.82
CA GLY A 134 22.23 -5.39 -8.77
C GLY A 134 21.71 -5.93 -7.45
N THR A 135 22.52 -5.76 -6.40
CA THR A 135 22.24 -6.31 -5.07
C THR A 135 22.46 -5.34 -3.93
N ASP A 136 22.58 -4.04 -4.21
CA ASP A 136 22.83 -3.00 -3.22
C ASP A 136 21.69 -2.81 -2.21
N LEU A 137 20.45 -3.08 -2.63
CA LEU A 137 19.25 -3.00 -1.82
C LEU A 137 18.63 -4.40 -1.65
N THR A 138 18.25 -4.72 -0.42
CA THR A 138 17.49 -5.93 -0.09
C THR A 138 16.06 -5.55 0.28
N PHE A 139 15.11 -6.16 -0.41
CA PHE A 139 13.68 -5.98 -0.20
C PHE A 139 13.21 -7.07 0.76
N VAL A 140 12.99 -6.70 2.02
CA VAL A 140 12.61 -7.65 3.06
C VAL A 140 11.08 -7.73 3.14
N PRO A 141 10.45 -8.81 2.64
CA PRO A 141 9.00 -8.90 2.64
C PRO A 141 8.50 -9.07 4.07
N PHE A 142 7.39 -8.42 4.41
CA PHE A 142 6.79 -8.56 5.75
C PHE A 142 5.31 -8.93 5.73
N ALA A 143 4.60 -8.61 4.64
CA ALA A 143 3.19 -8.90 4.51
C ALA A 143 2.77 -9.08 3.05
N ARG A 144 1.51 -9.47 2.85
CA ARG A 144 0.84 -9.54 1.56
C ARG A 144 -0.23 -8.46 1.47
N ASP A 145 -0.26 -7.82 0.31
CA ASP A 145 -1.33 -6.94 -0.13
C ASP A 145 -2.02 -7.58 -1.35
N ALA A 146 -3.25 -7.17 -1.63
CA ALA A 146 -3.92 -7.42 -2.90
C ALA A 146 -4.33 -6.10 -3.52
N VAL A 147 -4.38 -6.02 -4.84
CA VAL A 147 -4.82 -4.80 -5.55
C VAL A 147 -6.02 -5.15 -6.40
N SER A 148 -7.17 -4.59 -6.04
CA SER A 148 -8.37 -4.65 -6.88
C SER A 148 -8.51 -3.34 -7.67
N TYR A 149 -9.56 -3.24 -8.47
CA TYR A 149 -10.04 -1.96 -8.97
C TYR A 149 -11.16 -1.45 -8.07
N ALA A 150 -11.18 -0.13 -7.86
CA ALA A 150 -12.26 0.58 -7.19
C ALA A 150 -13.09 1.34 -8.20
N VAL A 151 -14.40 1.38 -7.96
CA VAL A 151 -15.42 2.02 -8.79
C VAL A 151 -16.45 2.69 -7.89
N ASN A 152 -17.23 3.63 -8.42
CA ASN A 152 -18.26 4.31 -7.66
C ASN A 152 -19.34 3.31 -7.20
N SER A 153 -19.62 3.21 -5.90
CA SER A 153 -20.59 2.25 -5.37
C SER A 153 -22.01 2.43 -5.95
N ALA A 154 -22.36 3.65 -6.35
CA ALA A 154 -23.67 3.96 -6.91
C ALA A 154 -23.78 3.70 -8.43
N SER A 155 -22.70 3.28 -9.10
CA SER A 155 -22.71 3.02 -10.54
C SER A 155 -22.90 1.55 -10.89
N ASP A 156 -23.47 1.30 -12.06
CA ASP A 156 -23.63 -0.03 -12.65
C ASP A 156 -22.32 -0.60 -13.24
N PHE A 157 -21.17 -0.01 -12.92
CA PHE A 157 -19.89 -0.48 -13.44
C PHE A 157 -19.69 -1.95 -13.06
N PRO A 158 -19.32 -2.83 -14.01
CA PRO A 158 -19.16 -4.26 -13.74
C PRO A 158 -18.31 -4.55 -12.49
N ARG A 159 -18.83 -5.39 -11.60
CA ARG A 159 -18.20 -5.75 -10.32
C ARG A 159 -17.38 -7.03 -10.35
N ASP A 160 -17.28 -7.67 -11.52
CA ASP A 160 -16.44 -8.83 -11.74
C ASP A 160 -15.80 -8.73 -13.13
N LEU A 161 -14.47 -8.67 -13.16
CA LEU A 161 -13.71 -8.49 -14.39
C LEU A 161 -12.58 -9.51 -14.47
N LEU A 162 -12.27 -9.95 -15.69
CA LEU A 162 -11.04 -10.69 -15.94
C LEU A 162 -9.88 -9.71 -16.12
N VAL A 163 -8.67 -10.14 -15.74
CA VAL A 163 -7.43 -9.38 -15.96
C VAL A 163 -7.23 -9.09 -17.45
N GLY A 164 -7.50 -10.09 -18.30
CA GLY A 164 -7.20 -10.05 -19.72
C GLY A 164 -5.75 -10.46 -20.03
N SER A 165 -5.42 -10.53 -21.31
CA SER A 165 -4.07 -10.89 -21.77
C SER A 165 -3.74 -10.23 -23.10
N ALA A 166 -2.45 -10.17 -23.44
CA ALA A 166 -1.99 -9.61 -24.72
C ALA A 166 -2.55 -10.33 -25.96
N ALA A 167 -2.98 -11.59 -25.82
CA ALA A 167 -3.65 -12.32 -26.90
C ALA A 167 -4.99 -11.68 -27.30
N GLN A 168 -5.58 -10.86 -26.43
CA GLN A 168 -6.84 -10.16 -26.70
C GLN A 168 -6.63 -8.83 -27.45
N ASP A 169 -5.38 -8.37 -27.62
CA ASP A 169 -5.09 -7.03 -28.11
C ASP A 169 -5.50 -6.80 -29.57
N ALA A 170 -5.56 -7.87 -30.36
CA ALA A 170 -5.95 -7.85 -31.77
C ALA A 170 -7.44 -8.20 -32.01
N LEU A 171 -8.21 -8.48 -30.96
CA LEU A 171 -9.61 -8.88 -31.09
C LEU A 171 -10.50 -7.66 -31.33
N SER A 172 -11.50 -7.83 -32.20
CA SER A 172 -12.53 -6.83 -32.48
C SER A 172 -13.92 -7.50 -32.51
N PRO A 173 -14.86 -7.10 -31.63
CA PRO A 173 -14.67 -6.14 -30.54
C PRO A 173 -13.71 -6.67 -29.45
N ALA A 174 -13.01 -5.75 -28.79
CA ALA A 174 -12.11 -6.10 -27.69
C ALA A 174 -12.92 -6.67 -26.50
N PRO A 175 -12.51 -7.78 -25.89
CA PRO A 175 -13.17 -8.31 -24.70
C PRO A 175 -13.15 -7.30 -23.53
N PHE A 176 -14.22 -7.27 -22.74
CA PHE A 176 -14.33 -6.42 -21.55
C PHE A 176 -13.43 -6.95 -20.41
N THR A 177 -12.18 -6.51 -20.38
CA THR A 177 -11.16 -6.91 -19.40
C THR A 177 -10.43 -5.69 -18.86
N LEU A 178 -9.79 -5.83 -17.68
CA LEU A 178 -9.00 -4.75 -17.11
C LEU A 178 -7.91 -4.26 -18.06
N ARG A 179 -7.17 -5.18 -18.70
CA ARG A 179 -6.17 -4.81 -19.72
C ARG A 179 -6.77 -3.95 -20.82
N ASN A 180 -7.91 -4.33 -21.39
CA ASN A 180 -8.51 -3.61 -22.51
C ASN A 180 -9.15 -2.28 -22.09
N ILE A 181 -9.60 -2.15 -20.84
CA ILE A 181 -10.02 -0.87 -20.24
C ILE A 181 -8.82 0.08 -20.13
N TYR A 182 -7.70 -0.35 -19.53
CA TYR A 182 -6.52 0.51 -19.33
C TYR A 182 -5.73 0.80 -20.61
N ARG A 183 -6.03 0.09 -21.71
CA ARG A 183 -5.56 0.40 -23.07
C ARG A 183 -6.58 1.19 -23.91
N CYS A 184 -7.76 1.50 -23.36
CA CYS A 184 -8.86 2.17 -24.05
C CYS A 184 -9.32 1.43 -25.32
N ALA A 185 -9.15 0.11 -25.37
CA ALA A 185 -9.78 -0.75 -26.37
C ALA A 185 -11.26 -1.01 -26.03
N VAL A 186 -11.63 -0.87 -24.75
CA VAL A 186 -13.00 -0.84 -24.26
C VAL A 186 -13.22 0.49 -23.54
N THR A 187 -14.15 1.30 -24.06
CA THR A 187 -14.33 2.71 -23.65
C THR A 187 -15.71 3.02 -23.07
N SER A 188 -16.63 2.05 -23.08
CA SER A 188 -17.96 2.23 -22.49
C SER A 188 -18.57 0.92 -22.00
N PHE A 189 -19.55 1.02 -21.11
CA PHE A 189 -20.42 -0.07 -20.67
C PHE A 189 -21.87 0.43 -20.60
N PRO A 190 -22.88 -0.44 -20.79
CA PRO A 190 -24.27 -0.05 -20.60
C PRO A 190 -24.61 0.08 -19.11
N ASN A 191 -25.35 1.12 -18.73
CA ASN A 191 -25.97 1.20 -17.40
C ASN A 191 -27.21 0.27 -17.31
N ALA A 192 -27.91 0.28 -16.17
CA ALA A 192 -29.12 -0.52 -15.96
C ALA A 192 -30.27 -0.21 -16.94
N ALA A 193 -30.30 1.00 -17.51
CA ALA A 193 -31.26 1.41 -18.55
C ALA A 193 -30.79 1.06 -19.97
N GLY A 194 -29.56 0.56 -20.14
CA GLY A 194 -28.95 0.26 -21.43
C GLY A 194 -28.19 1.43 -22.07
N ASP A 195 -28.14 2.60 -21.44
CA ASP A 195 -27.43 3.76 -21.96
C ASP A 195 -25.91 3.59 -21.80
N PRO A 196 -25.11 4.00 -22.81
CA PRO A 196 -23.66 3.89 -22.74
C PRO A 196 -23.07 4.89 -21.74
N ILE A 197 -22.28 4.39 -20.78
CA ILE A 197 -21.47 5.17 -19.85
C ILE A 197 -20.02 5.08 -20.28
N THR A 198 -19.38 6.23 -20.49
CA THR A 198 -17.95 6.32 -20.81
C THR A 198 -17.09 5.86 -19.64
N ILE A 199 -16.16 4.94 -19.91
CA ILE A 199 -15.16 4.46 -18.94
C ILE A 199 -14.00 5.45 -18.90
N ARG A 200 -13.58 5.83 -17.69
CA ARG A 200 -12.42 6.68 -17.45
C ARG A 200 -11.41 5.93 -16.56
N PRO A 201 -10.40 5.30 -17.16
CA PRO A 201 -9.32 4.67 -16.41
C PRO A 201 -8.49 5.73 -15.68
N LEU A 202 -8.29 5.53 -14.40
CA LEU A 202 -7.51 6.40 -13.53
C LEU A 202 -6.29 5.65 -12.99
N LEU A 203 -5.21 6.37 -12.74
CA LEU A 203 -4.00 5.84 -12.11
C LEU A 203 -3.54 6.76 -10.97
N PRO A 204 -2.89 6.21 -9.94
CA PRO A 204 -2.17 7.04 -8.97
C PRO A 204 -1.04 7.84 -9.62
N GLN A 205 -0.47 8.77 -8.84
CA GLN A 205 0.66 9.60 -9.23
C GLN A 205 1.85 8.78 -9.77
N SER A 206 2.62 9.38 -10.68
CA SER A 206 3.86 8.78 -11.19
C SER A 206 4.81 8.39 -10.05
N GLY A 207 5.46 7.23 -10.16
CA GLY A 207 6.32 6.68 -9.11
C GLY A 207 5.59 5.89 -8.01
N SER A 208 4.26 5.83 -8.04
CA SER A 208 3.43 4.98 -7.17
C SER A 208 3.81 3.51 -7.30
N GLY A 209 3.87 2.82 -6.16
CA GLY A 209 4.11 1.37 -6.14
C GLY A 209 2.90 0.59 -6.67
N THR A 210 1.68 1.05 -6.35
CA THR A 210 0.42 0.48 -6.86
C THR A 210 0.26 0.65 -8.36
N ARG A 211 0.60 1.81 -8.93
CA ARG A 211 0.61 2.03 -10.38
C ARG A 211 1.55 1.04 -11.08
N ASN A 212 2.81 0.97 -10.63
CA ASN A 212 3.80 0.06 -11.22
C ASN A 212 3.35 -1.41 -11.16
N PHE A 213 2.84 -1.85 -10.00
CA PHE A 213 2.34 -3.21 -9.83
C PHE A 213 1.13 -3.48 -10.74
N TRP A 214 0.16 -2.58 -10.76
CA TRP A 214 -1.07 -2.72 -11.54
C TRP A 214 -0.77 -2.83 -13.04
N LEU A 215 0.04 -1.92 -13.58
CA LEU A 215 0.41 -1.94 -14.99
C LEU A 215 1.16 -3.23 -15.33
N ALA A 216 2.11 -3.66 -14.49
CA ALA A 216 2.82 -4.93 -14.69
C ALA A 216 1.87 -6.14 -14.65
N THR A 217 0.90 -6.18 -13.72
CA THR A 217 -0.13 -7.23 -13.67
C THR A 217 -0.97 -7.28 -14.95
N LEU A 218 -1.32 -6.12 -15.51
CA LEU A 218 -2.05 -6.05 -16.76
C LEU A 218 -1.17 -6.33 -17.99
N GLY A 219 0.14 -6.51 -17.82
CA GLY A 219 1.12 -6.67 -18.89
C GLY A 219 1.30 -5.39 -19.72
N LEU A 220 1.20 -4.22 -19.07
CA LEU A 220 1.27 -2.90 -19.66
C LEU A 220 2.49 -2.12 -19.16
N THR A 221 2.96 -1.19 -19.98
CA THR A 221 3.94 -0.17 -19.63
C THR A 221 3.28 1.20 -19.50
N GLU A 222 3.99 2.15 -18.89
CA GLU A 222 3.57 3.55 -18.82
C GLU A 222 3.26 4.15 -20.19
N SER A 223 4.09 3.84 -21.20
CA SER A 223 3.90 4.32 -22.57
C SER A 223 2.62 3.77 -23.23
N GLN A 224 2.18 2.56 -22.86
CA GLN A 224 1.00 1.92 -23.42
C GLN A 224 -0.32 2.47 -22.87
N VAL A 225 -0.29 3.14 -21.71
CA VAL A 225 -1.48 3.74 -21.08
C VAL A 225 -1.53 5.25 -21.21
N THR A 226 -0.47 5.86 -21.77
CA THR A 226 -0.38 7.30 -22.00
C THR A 226 -1.48 7.75 -22.95
N GLY A 227 -2.23 8.79 -22.57
CA GLY A 227 -3.39 9.29 -23.32
C GLY A 227 -4.69 8.50 -23.12
N CYS A 228 -4.63 7.35 -22.45
CA CYS A 228 -5.80 6.56 -22.08
C CYS A 228 -6.14 6.72 -20.59
N ALA A 229 -5.21 6.34 -19.72
CA ALA A 229 -5.39 6.43 -18.27
C ALA A 229 -4.86 7.77 -17.74
N SER A 230 -5.58 8.38 -16.81
CA SER A 230 -5.24 9.69 -16.25
C SER A 230 -4.89 9.61 -14.76
N ASP A 231 -3.87 10.33 -14.34
CA ASP A 231 -3.58 10.60 -12.93
C ASP A 231 -4.12 11.96 -12.45
N LEU A 232 -4.96 12.60 -13.28
CA LEU A 232 -5.53 13.93 -13.07
C LEU A 232 -4.45 14.97 -12.73
N GLY A 233 -3.33 14.96 -13.45
CA GLY A 233 -2.20 15.86 -13.23
C GLY A 233 -1.42 15.53 -11.96
N GLY A 234 -1.32 14.24 -11.62
CA GLY A 234 -0.67 13.76 -10.40
C GLY A 234 -1.46 14.00 -9.11
N SER A 235 -2.74 14.39 -9.20
CA SER A 235 -3.57 14.72 -8.03
C SER A 235 -4.22 13.50 -7.37
N ILE A 236 -4.18 12.33 -8.03
CA ILE A 236 -4.63 11.07 -7.44
C ILE A 236 -3.50 10.50 -6.57
N GLN A 237 -3.66 10.60 -5.25
CA GLN A 237 -2.84 9.84 -4.30
C GLN A 237 -3.25 8.37 -4.30
N GLU A 238 -2.34 7.46 -3.90
CA GLU A 238 -2.70 6.05 -3.84
C GLU A 238 -3.82 5.87 -2.80
N HIS A 239 -4.82 5.05 -3.15
CA HIS A 239 -5.91 4.65 -2.26
C HIS A 239 -6.79 5.82 -1.78
N ASP A 240 -6.89 6.88 -2.57
CA ASP A 240 -7.84 7.98 -2.41
C ASP A 240 -9.05 7.78 -3.33
N GLY A 241 -10.09 7.12 -2.80
CA GLY A 241 -11.31 6.86 -3.55
C GLY A 241 -12.21 8.09 -3.65
N SER A 242 -11.90 9.19 -2.95
CA SER A 242 -12.60 10.46 -3.14
C SER A 242 -12.44 11.02 -4.56
N LYS A 243 -11.45 10.56 -5.33
CA LYS A 243 -11.23 10.95 -6.73
C LYS A 243 -12.13 10.22 -7.72
N ILE A 244 -12.82 9.16 -7.30
CA ILE A 244 -13.81 8.44 -8.11
C ILE A 244 -15.12 9.23 -8.05
N LYS A 245 -15.41 10.01 -9.08
CA LYS A 245 -16.57 10.92 -9.14
C LYS A 245 -17.60 10.49 -10.18
N GLY A 246 -17.15 9.95 -11.31
CA GLY A 246 -18.00 9.52 -12.43
C GLY A 246 -18.47 8.08 -12.27
N ALA A 247 -19.58 7.75 -12.94
CA ALA A 247 -20.12 6.39 -12.97
C ALA A 247 -19.18 5.40 -13.69
N GLY A 248 -18.34 5.91 -14.61
CA GLY A 248 -17.36 5.13 -15.36
C GLY A 248 -15.92 5.20 -14.84
N ASP A 249 -15.68 5.84 -13.70
CA ASP A 249 -14.34 5.92 -13.11
C ASP A 249 -13.91 4.57 -12.56
N ILE A 250 -12.67 4.19 -12.85
CA ILE A 250 -12.02 2.98 -12.35
C ILE A 250 -10.56 3.27 -12.00
N VAL A 251 -10.10 2.86 -10.83
CA VAL A 251 -8.72 3.10 -10.34
C VAL A 251 -8.18 1.86 -9.63
N PRO A 252 -6.89 1.51 -9.71
CA PRO A 252 -6.35 0.45 -8.85
C PRO A 252 -6.35 0.87 -7.38
N PHE A 253 -6.68 -0.05 -6.49
CA PHE A 253 -6.84 0.20 -5.07
C PHE A 253 -6.32 -1.00 -4.24
N SER A 254 -5.45 -0.73 -3.27
CA SER A 254 -4.97 -1.75 -2.33
C SER A 254 -6.10 -2.18 -1.41
N VAL A 255 -6.37 -3.47 -1.39
CA VAL A 255 -7.36 -4.07 -0.51
C VAL A 255 -6.95 -3.89 0.96
N ALA A 256 -5.65 -3.99 1.27
CA ALA A 256 -5.16 -3.74 2.62
C ALA A 256 -5.41 -2.29 3.05
N GLN A 257 -5.20 -1.32 2.17
CA GLN A 257 -5.53 0.08 2.45
C GLN A 257 -7.02 0.34 2.59
N TYR A 258 -7.86 -0.30 1.77
CA TYR A 258 -9.31 -0.24 1.95
C TYR A 258 -9.73 -0.75 3.34
N LEU A 259 -9.14 -1.86 3.79
CA LEU A 259 -9.40 -2.41 5.12
C LEU A 259 -8.83 -1.53 6.25
N SER A 260 -7.60 -1.02 6.11
CA SER A 260 -6.98 -0.08 7.05
C SER A 260 -7.85 1.16 7.26
N GLN A 261 -8.26 1.80 6.17
CA GLN A 261 -9.14 2.97 6.22
C GLN A 261 -10.53 2.62 6.76
N SER A 262 -11.06 1.42 6.49
CA SER A 262 -12.31 0.96 7.11
C SER A 262 -12.17 0.75 8.63
N ASN A 263 -10.99 0.35 9.10
CA ASN A 263 -10.70 0.05 10.49
C ASN A 263 -10.20 1.26 11.29
N TYR A 264 -10.07 2.44 10.66
CA TYR A 264 -9.36 3.62 11.18
C TYR A 264 -9.66 4.00 12.63
N LYS A 265 -10.90 3.80 13.11
CA LYS A 265 -11.31 4.10 14.50
C LYS A 265 -10.72 3.17 15.56
N THR A 266 -10.27 1.99 15.15
CA THR A 266 -9.79 0.92 16.03
C THR A 266 -8.29 0.69 15.91
N LEU A 267 -7.62 1.38 14.98
CA LEU A 267 -6.19 1.25 14.75
C LEU A 267 -5.38 1.99 15.82
N PRO A 268 -4.18 1.50 16.15
CA PRO A 268 -3.31 2.12 17.15
C PRO A 268 -2.73 3.47 16.69
N THR A 269 -2.77 3.76 15.39
CA THR A 269 -2.40 5.06 14.82
C THR A 269 -3.53 5.63 13.99
N ALA A 270 -3.52 6.95 13.83
CA ALA A 270 -4.43 7.60 12.90
C ALA A 270 -4.19 7.08 11.47
N VAL A 271 -5.29 6.92 10.74
CA VAL A 271 -5.32 6.58 9.32
C VAL A 271 -6.33 7.51 8.68
N ASP A 272 -5.94 8.16 7.59
CA ASP A 272 -6.82 9.05 6.84
C ASP A 272 -7.90 8.22 6.14
N GLU A 273 -9.15 8.39 6.57
CA GLU A 273 -10.30 7.82 5.89
C GLU A 273 -10.59 8.65 4.64
N ARG A 274 -10.19 8.12 3.48
CA ARG A 274 -10.35 8.76 2.16
C ARG A 274 -10.86 7.79 1.12
N ARG A 275 -11.52 6.70 1.54
CA ARG A 275 -12.09 5.71 0.61
C ARG A 275 -13.20 6.32 -0.23
N GLY A 276 -13.94 7.27 0.32
CA GLY A 276 -15.14 7.78 -0.34
C GLY A 276 -16.20 6.68 -0.50
N VAL A 277 -17.08 6.85 -1.49
CA VAL A 277 -18.20 5.93 -1.75
C VAL A 277 -17.81 5.01 -2.90
N ILE A 278 -16.97 4.01 -2.58
CA ILE A 278 -16.40 3.08 -3.55
C ILE A 278 -16.63 1.63 -3.16
N ASP A 279 -16.75 0.79 -4.18
CA ASP A 279 -16.69 -0.67 -4.05
C ASP A 279 -15.42 -1.20 -4.69
N LEU A 280 -14.84 -2.24 -4.09
CA LEU A 280 -13.78 -3.01 -4.72
C LEU A 280 -14.38 -4.11 -5.60
N GLY A 281 -13.87 -4.23 -6.83
CA GLY A 281 -14.28 -5.25 -7.77
C GLY A 281 -13.75 -6.65 -7.44
N MET A 282 -14.41 -7.65 -8.02
CA MET A 282 -13.96 -9.04 -8.06
C MET A 282 -13.14 -9.30 -9.32
N ILE A 283 -12.32 -10.34 -9.26
CA ILE A 283 -11.55 -10.82 -10.42
C ILE A 283 -11.88 -12.28 -10.69
N GLY A 284 -12.57 -12.54 -11.79
CA GLY A 284 -12.95 -13.89 -12.21
C GLY A 284 -13.71 -14.64 -11.11
N GLY A 285 -14.69 -13.99 -10.48
CA GLY A 285 -15.49 -14.53 -9.38
C GLY A 285 -14.80 -14.52 -8.01
N THR A 286 -13.52 -14.12 -7.93
CA THR A 286 -12.79 -14.08 -6.66
C THR A 286 -12.95 -12.72 -5.99
N LYS A 287 -13.51 -12.70 -4.77
CA LYS A 287 -13.67 -11.48 -3.96
C LYS A 287 -12.33 -11.03 -3.35
N PRO A 288 -12.07 -9.71 -3.26
CA PRO A 288 -10.84 -9.19 -2.63
C PRO A 288 -10.84 -9.30 -1.10
N ILE A 289 -12.03 -9.30 -0.48
CA ILE A 289 -12.20 -9.31 0.98
C ILE A 289 -12.98 -10.57 1.39
N LEU A 290 -12.53 -11.21 2.47
CA LEU A 290 -13.23 -12.29 3.16
C LEU A 290 -13.92 -11.72 4.41
N ILE A 291 -15.14 -12.20 4.67
CA ILE A 291 -15.83 -11.93 5.94
C ILE A 291 -15.50 -13.08 6.89
N THR A 292 -14.79 -12.79 7.97
CA THR A 292 -14.39 -13.79 8.97
C THR A 292 -15.05 -13.49 10.32
N ALA A 293 -14.88 -14.39 11.29
CA ALA A 293 -15.32 -14.16 12.67
C ALA A 293 -14.60 -12.96 13.32
N ASN A 294 -13.43 -12.57 12.81
CA ASN A 294 -12.62 -11.45 13.32
C ASN A 294 -12.85 -10.15 12.53
N GLY A 295 -13.84 -10.13 11.63
CA GLY A 295 -14.15 -8.99 10.76
C GLY A 295 -13.73 -9.22 9.32
N ASN A 296 -13.61 -8.12 8.57
CA ASN A 296 -13.22 -8.17 7.17
C ASN A 296 -11.70 -8.33 7.05
N GLU A 297 -11.26 -9.36 6.32
CA GLU A 297 -9.85 -9.68 6.12
C GLU A 297 -9.50 -9.71 4.62
N LEU A 298 -8.23 -9.49 4.31
CA LEU A 298 -7.70 -9.65 2.96
C LEU A 298 -7.91 -11.09 2.47
N ASN A 299 -8.48 -11.26 1.28
CA ASN A 299 -8.42 -12.55 0.60
C ASN A 299 -7.02 -12.78 0.03
N THR A 300 -6.17 -13.52 0.74
CA THR A 300 -4.78 -13.79 0.31
C THR A 300 -4.67 -14.65 -0.95
N THR A 301 -5.78 -15.28 -1.40
CA THR A 301 -5.86 -16.01 -2.66
C THR A 301 -6.36 -15.16 -3.83
N PHE A 302 -6.70 -13.89 -3.60
CA PHE A 302 -7.11 -12.97 -4.67
C PHE A 302 -6.03 -12.92 -5.76
N PRO A 303 -6.40 -13.05 -7.05
CA PRO A 303 -5.42 -13.33 -8.11
C PRO A 303 -4.43 -12.20 -8.36
N ILE A 304 -4.80 -10.96 -8.04
CA ILE A 304 -3.92 -9.79 -8.15
C ILE A 304 -3.38 -9.45 -6.76
N ASN A 305 -2.28 -10.09 -6.38
CA ASN A 305 -1.66 -9.89 -5.07
C ASN A 305 -0.14 -9.73 -5.15
N ARG A 306 0.43 -9.15 -4.10
CA ARG A 306 1.86 -8.82 -4.01
C ARG A 306 2.39 -8.94 -2.60
N LEU A 307 3.68 -9.19 -2.49
CA LEU A 307 4.41 -8.94 -1.25
C LEU A 307 4.67 -7.43 -1.12
N VAL A 308 4.73 -6.97 0.12
CA VAL A 308 5.17 -5.61 0.47
C VAL A 308 6.40 -5.68 1.38
N PHE A 309 7.25 -4.66 1.29
CA PHE A 309 8.64 -4.76 1.74
C PHE A 309 9.06 -3.56 2.59
N ASN A 310 9.87 -3.85 3.61
CA ASN A 310 10.82 -2.88 4.15
C ASN A 310 12.15 -3.11 3.41
N VAL A 311 12.65 -2.09 2.73
CA VAL A 311 13.87 -2.15 1.90
C VAL A 311 15.01 -1.56 2.70
N VAL A 312 16.14 -2.26 2.76
CA VAL A 312 17.35 -1.83 3.46
C VAL A 312 18.55 -1.92 2.53
N GLN A 313 19.62 -1.20 2.83
CA GLN A 313 20.90 -1.41 2.16
C GLN A 313 21.43 -2.81 2.53
N THR A 314 21.78 -3.61 1.52
CA THR A 314 22.20 -5.00 1.70
C THR A 314 23.43 -5.12 2.62
N SER A 315 24.38 -4.19 2.52
CA SER A 315 25.58 -4.18 3.36
C SER A 315 25.28 -3.93 4.85
N ARG A 316 24.09 -3.41 5.19
CA ARG A 316 23.67 -3.09 6.56
C ARG A 316 22.87 -4.20 7.23
N LEU A 317 22.60 -5.32 6.54
CA LEU A 317 21.80 -6.42 7.08
C LEU A 317 22.37 -7.04 8.37
N GLY A 318 23.69 -6.95 8.57
CA GLY A 318 24.35 -7.43 9.78
C GLY A 318 24.34 -6.45 10.95
N GLU A 319 23.91 -5.21 10.76
CA GLU A 319 23.81 -4.23 11.85
C GLU A 319 22.72 -4.67 12.84
N ALA A 320 23.03 -4.66 14.14
CA ALA A 320 22.15 -5.20 15.18
C ALA A 320 20.72 -4.63 15.13
N GLY A 321 20.58 -3.31 14.87
CA GLY A 321 19.28 -2.65 14.75
C GLY A 321 18.48 -3.15 13.54
N ILE A 322 19.10 -3.19 12.36
CA ILE A 322 18.46 -3.68 11.12
C ILE A 322 18.10 -5.16 11.23
N ALA A 323 19.03 -5.98 11.74
CA ALA A 323 18.83 -7.40 11.94
C ALA A 323 17.64 -7.68 12.87
N SER A 324 17.60 -7.01 14.03
CA SER A 324 16.52 -7.15 15.01
C SER A 324 15.17 -6.66 14.47
N ALA A 325 15.15 -5.58 13.69
CA ALA A 325 13.92 -5.00 13.16
C ALA A 325 13.32 -5.85 12.03
N PHE A 326 14.14 -6.31 11.09
CA PHE A 326 13.65 -6.81 9.79
C PHE A 326 14.10 -8.23 9.42
N VAL A 327 15.25 -8.73 9.91
CA VAL A 327 15.86 -9.94 9.35
C VAL A 327 15.33 -11.21 10.01
N GLY A 328 14.83 -12.12 9.18
CA GLY A 328 14.30 -13.41 9.60
C GLY A 328 12.85 -13.37 10.10
N SER A 329 12.24 -14.54 10.17
CA SER A 329 10.84 -14.71 10.57
C SER A 329 10.57 -14.36 12.04
N THR A 330 11.62 -14.24 12.85
CA THR A 330 11.56 -13.83 14.26
C THR A 330 11.92 -12.35 14.46
N SER A 331 12.10 -11.58 13.40
CA SER A 331 12.34 -10.14 13.50
C SER A 331 11.17 -9.42 14.20
N SER A 332 11.43 -8.23 14.71
CA SER A 332 10.43 -7.43 15.42
C SER A 332 9.21 -7.15 14.55
N VAL A 333 9.40 -6.85 13.26
CA VAL A 333 8.29 -6.67 12.31
C VAL A 333 7.50 -7.97 12.13
N CYS A 334 8.18 -9.10 11.89
CA CYS A 334 7.51 -10.38 11.66
C CYS A 334 6.78 -10.94 12.88
N SER A 335 7.25 -10.59 14.08
CA SER A 335 6.61 -10.96 15.35
C SER A 335 5.30 -10.22 15.61
N ASN A 336 5.03 -9.13 14.87
CA ASN A 336 3.83 -8.28 15.03
C ASN A 336 2.73 -8.59 14.00
N ALA A 337 2.51 -9.87 13.70
CA ALA A 337 1.48 -10.34 12.75
C ALA A 337 0.04 -9.91 13.11
N ALA A 338 -0.25 -9.61 14.37
CA ALA A 338 -1.54 -9.07 14.80
C ALA A 338 -1.77 -7.65 14.27
N ILE A 339 -0.77 -6.77 14.42
CA ILE A 339 -0.82 -5.39 13.89
C ILE A 339 -0.95 -5.43 12.36
N ILE A 340 -0.12 -6.25 11.69
CA ILE A 340 -0.17 -6.41 10.22
C ILE A 340 -1.60 -6.75 9.75
N ARG A 341 -2.28 -7.69 10.43
CA ARG A 341 -3.66 -8.07 10.11
C ARG A 341 -4.67 -6.98 10.45
N GLN A 342 -4.49 -6.25 11.56
CA GLN A 342 -5.37 -5.16 11.96
C GLN A 342 -5.44 -4.06 10.91
N TYR A 343 -4.31 -3.75 10.27
CA TYR A 343 -4.19 -2.83 9.14
C TYR A 343 -4.58 -3.47 7.79
N GLY A 344 -5.22 -4.65 7.80
CA GLY A 344 -5.79 -5.27 6.60
C GLY A 344 -4.82 -6.06 5.73
N PHE A 345 -3.56 -6.26 6.15
CA PHE A 345 -2.59 -7.03 5.37
C PHE A 345 -2.63 -8.53 5.71
N GLY A 346 -2.33 -9.36 4.70
CA GLY A 346 -2.19 -10.80 4.87
C GLY A 346 -0.83 -11.18 5.45
N THR A 347 -0.79 -12.16 6.35
CA THR A 347 0.47 -12.74 6.83
C THR A 347 1.12 -13.63 5.76
N ILE A 348 2.45 -13.70 5.75
CA ILE A 348 3.23 -14.46 4.74
C ILE A 348 4.08 -15.59 5.36
N GLY A 349 3.83 -15.93 6.61
CA GLY A 349 4.51 -17.02 7.31
C GLY A 349 6.03 -16.87 7.30
N THR A 350 6.74 -17.95 6.97
CA THR A 350 8.20 -18.02 6.95
C THR A 350 8.86 -17.16 5.87
N LEU A 351 8.10 -16.63 4.91
CA LEU A 351 8.62 -15.65 3.96
C LEU A 351 8.92 -14.30 4.63
N CYS A 352 8.26 -14.00 5.75
CA CYS A 352 8.50 -12.74 6.46
C CYS A 352 9.97 -12.65 6.91
N GLY A 353 10.62 -11.52 6.60
CA GLY A 353 12.00 -11.29 6.97
C GLY A 353 13.03 -11.93 6.02
N ASN A 354 12.60 -12.47 4.87
CA ASN A 354 13.52 -13.04 3.88
C ASN A 354 14.47 -11.98 3.30
N THR A 355 15.77 -12.28 3.24
CA THR A 355 16.81 -11.37 2.74
C THR A 355 17.56 -11.90 1.51
N THR A 356 17.16 -13.08 1.02
CA THR A 356 17.90 -13.79 -0.02
C THR A 356 17.36 -13.53 -1.42
N THR A 357 16.03 -13.39 -1.54
CA THR A 357 15.34 -13.52 -2.83
C THR A 357 15.21 -12.20 -3.59
N TYR A 358 14.86 -11.12 -2.88
CA TYR A 358 14.44 -9.88 -3.52
C TYR A 358 15.53 -8.82 -3.38
N LYS A 359 16.27 -8.60 -4.47
CA LYS A 359 17.40 -7.66 -4.49
C LYS A 359 17.36 -6.80 -5.75
N GLN A 360 17.90 -5.60 -5.61
CA GLN A 360 18.03 -4.65 -6.71
C GLN A 360 19.27 -3.78 -6.48
N GLY A 361 19.82 -3.18 -7.54
CA GLY A 361 20.87 -2.16 -7.41
C GLY A 361 20.35 -0.89 -6.75
N PHE A 362 21.23 0.09 -6.51
CA PHE A 362 20.76 1.41 -6.11
C PHE A 362 19.83 2.01 -7.17
N ARG A 363 18.77 2.69 -6.71
CA ARG A 363 17.84 3.42 -7.58
C ARG A 363 18.38 4.82 -7.84
N TYR A 364 19.43 4.91 -8.64
CA TYR A 364 20.15 6.14 -8.99
C TYR A 364 20.75 6.05 -10.39
#